data_AF-A0A0N0T1Y1-F1
#
_entry.id   AF-A0A0N0T1Y1-F1
#
_cell.length_a   1.000
_cell.length_b   1.000
_cell.length_c   1.000
_cell.angle_alpha   90.00
_cell.angle_beta   90.00
_cell.angle_gamma   90.00
#
_symmetry.space_group_name_H-M   'P 1'
#
loop_
_entity.id
_entity.type
_entity.pdbx_description
1 polymer ?
#
loop_
_entity_poly.entity_id
_entity_poly.type
_entity_poly.pdbx_seq_one_letter_code
_entity_poly.pdbx_strand_id
1 'polypeptide(L)' 'MSITQQYLLDSYRARVLGEPEPPAPGRHDADLVREVRDHRRFNAVIAERPARGRVRYVLRRWLRPRAL' A
#
# COMPACT_ATOMS: atom_id res chain seq x y z
N MET A 1 12.74 -10.54 -14.97
CA MET A 1 12.18 -9.25 -15.43
C MET A 1 11.15 -8.78 -14.41
N SER A 2 11.22 -7.55 -13.91
CA SER A 2 10.23 -7.02 -12.95
C SER A 2 9.06 -6.31 -13.65
N ILE A 3 7.88 -6.29 -13.01
CA ILE A 3 6.69 -5.59 -13.53
C ILE A 3 6.96 -4.10 -13.76
N THR A 4 7.74 -3.46 -12.89
CA THR A 4 8.13 -2.05 -13.03
C THR A 4 9.04 -1.83 -14.22
N GLN A 5 9.99 -2.74 -14.48
CA GLN A 5 10.88 -2.66 -15.64
C GLN A 5 10.12 -2.82 -16.96
N GLN A 6 9.17 -3.76 -17.01
CA GLN A 6 8.31 -3.96 -18.18
C GLN A 6 7.45 -2.72 -18.44
N TYR A 7 6.84 -2.16 -17.40
CA TYR A 7 6.03 -0.94 -17.51
C TYR A 7 6.81 0.24 -18.11
N LEU A 8 8.07 0.42 -17.72
CA LEU A 8 8.91 1.51 -18.26
C LEU A 8 9.20 1.34 -19.76
N LEU A 9 9.37 0.10 -20.23
CA LEU A 9 9.57 -0.17 -21.64
C LEU A 9 8.28 0.02 -22.44
N ASP A 10 7.15 -0.42 -21.90
CA ASP A 10 5.85 -0.28 -22.54
C ASP A 10 5.38 1.17 -22.59
N SER A 11 5.67 1.98 -21.55
CA SER A 11 5.37 3.42 -21.56
C SER A 11 6.26 4.18 -22.56
N TYR A 12 7.55 3.84 -22.63
CA TYR A 12 8.44 4.39 -23.66
C TYR A 12 7.96 4.04 -25.07
N ARG A 13 7.58 2.78 -25.31
CA ARG A 13 7.03 2.33 -26.59
C ARG A 13 5.73 3.06 -26.94
N ALA A 14 4.79 3.15 -26.01
CA ALA A 14 3.52 3.83 -26.22
C ALA A 14 3.73 5.30 -26.61
N ARG A 15 4.68 5.98 -25.96
CA ARG A 15 5.03 7.38 -26.26
C ARG A 15 5.67 7.56 -27.64
N VAL A 16 6.47 6.59 -28.09
CA VAL A 16 7.07 6.60 -29.43
C VAL A 16 6.02 6.31 -30.52
N LEU A 17 5.05 5.44 -30.24
CA LEU A 17 4.00 5.06 -31.18
C LEU A 17 2.78 5.99 -31.17
N GLY A 18 2.70 6.95 -30.24
CA GLY A 18 1.53 7.82 -30.07
C GLY A 18 0.31 7.11 -29.47
N GLU A 19 0.53 5.94 -28.88
CA GLU A 19 -0.49 5.13 -28.22
C GLU A 19 -0.74 5.62 -26.78
N PRO A 20 -1.94 5.38 -26.21
CA PRO A 20 -2.22 5.76 -24.84
C PRO A 20 -1.29 5.04 -23.85
N GLU A 21 -0.84 5.77 -22.84
CA GLU A 21 0.10 5.24 -21.84
C GLU A 21 -0.55 4.09 -21.05
N PRO A 22 0.16 2.96 -20.84
CA PRO A 22 -0.36 1.87 -20.04
C PRO A 22 -0.68 2.34 -18.60
N PRO A 23 -1.67 1.73 -17.93
CA PRO A 23 -2.01 2.11 -16.56
C PRO A 23 -0.84 1.82 -15.62
N ALA A 24 -0.52 2.80 -14.75
CA ALA A 24 0.57 2.67 -13.80
C ALA A 24 0.41 1.43 -12.91
N PRO A 25 1.43 0.57 -12.81
CA PRO A 25 1.40 -0.59 -11.93
C PRO A 25 1.28 -0.11 -10.48
N GLY A 26 0.49 -0.83 -9.69
CA GLY A 26 0.28 -0.51 -8.27
C GLY A 26 -0.86 0.47 -7.98
N ARG A 27 -1.56 1.00 -9.01
CA ARG A 27 -2.76 1.82 -8.76
C ARG A 27 -3.86 1.02 -8.05
N HIS A 28 -4.06 -0.24 -8.44
CA HIS A 28 -5.01 -1.15 -7.77
C HIS A 28 -4.48 -1.68 -6.44
N ASP A 29 -3.16 -1.76 -6.26
CA ASP A 29 -2.56 -2.21 -4.99
C ASP A 29 -2.80 -1.21 -3.87
N ALA A 30 -2.80 0.09 -4.18
CA ALA A 30 -3.12 1.14 -3.21
C ALA A 30 -4.57 1.07 -2.71
N ASP A 31 -5.50 0.77 -3.62
CA ASP A 31 -6.92 0.56 -3.27
C ASP A 31 -7.10 -0.72 -2.43
N LEU A 32 -6.41 -1.81 -2.78
CA LEU A 32 -6.38 -3.04 -1.98
C LEU A 32 -5.82 -2.79 -0.57
N VAL A 33 -4.74 -1.99 -0.45
CA VAL A 33 -4.18 -1.62 0.86
C VAL A 33 -5.18 -0.80 1.68
N ARG A 34 -5.94 0.10 1.04
CA ARG A 34 -7.01 0.88 1.70
C ARG A 34 -8.11 -0.05 2.20
N GLU A 35 -8.59 -0.95 1.35
CA GLU A 35 -9.65 -1.90 1.68
C GLU A 35 -9.24 -2.85 2.81
N VAL A 36 -8.01 -3.40 2.77
CA VAL A 36 -7.47 -4.22 3.86
C VAL A 36 -7.37 -3.43 5.17
N ARG A 37 -7.03 -2.13 5.11
CA ARG A 37 -6.98 -1.28 6.30
C ARG A 37 -8.37 -1.05 6.89
N ASP A 38 -9.37 -0.89 6.04
CA ASP A 38 -10.76 -0.68 6.45
C ASP A 38 -11.39 -1.97 6.99
N HIS A 39 -11.13 -3.11 6.34
CA HIS A 39 -11.52 -4.42 6.85
C HIS A 39 -10.91 -4.71 8.22
N ARG A 40 -9.63 -4.38 8.43
CA ARG A 40 -8.99 -4.47 9.76
C ARG A 40 -9.61 -3.53 10.79
N ARG A 41 -10.07 -2.34 10.38
CA ARG A 41 -10.76 -1.39 11.27
C ARG A 41 -12.12 -1.94 11.68
N PHE A 42 -12.86 -2.50 10.73
CA PHE A 42 -14.15 -3.13 10.96
C PHE A 42 -14.03 -4.34 11.90
N ASN A 43 -13.08 -5.24 11.64
CA ASN A 43 -12.84 -6.40 12.52
C ASN A 43 -12.42 -6.00 13.94
N ALA A 44 -11.73 -4.87 14.12
CA ALA A 44 -11.41 -4.37 15.45
C ALA A 44 -12.65 -3.93 16.24
N VAL A 45 -13.67 -3.38 15.55
CA VAL A 45 -14.95 -3.01 16.15
C VAL A 45 -15.76 -4.26 16.50
N ILE A 46 -15.86 -5.24 15.59
CA ILE A 46 -16.54 -6.52 15.86
C ILE A 46 -15.89 -7.26 17.02
N ALA A 47 -14.57 -7.24 17.13
CA ALA A 47 -13.86 -7.90 18.22
C ALA A 47 -13.97 -7.17 19.57
N GLU A 48 -14.80 -6.13 19.68
CA GLU A 48 -14.95 -5.25 20.85
C GLU A 48 -13.60 -4.73 21.39
N ARG A 49 -12.56 -4.72 20.55
CA ARG A 49 -11.22 -4.35 20.95
C ARG A 49 -11.15 -2.82 20.98
N PRO A 50 -11.01 -2.18 22.15
CA PRO A 50 -10.88 -0.74 22.21
C PRO A 50 -9.65 -0.34 21.39
N ALA A 51 -9.75 0.78 20.66
CA ALA A 51 -8.70 1.34 19.80
C ALA A 51 -7.33 1.52 20.48
N ARG A 52 -7.25 1.32 21.81
CA ARG A 52 -6.05 1.21 22.63
C ARG A 52 -4.99 0.25 22.09
N GLY A 53 -5.35 -0.80 21.34
CA GLY A 53 -4.37 -1.69 20.69
C GLY A 53 -3.46 -0.96 19.68
N ARG A 54 -4.00 0.00 18.92
CA ARG A 54 -3.23 0.84 17.99
C ARG A 54 -2.36 1.84 18.73
N VAL A 55 -2.90 2.48 19.77
CA VAL A 55 -2.13 3.41 20.62
C VAL A 55 -0.95 2.68 21.24
N ARG A 56 -1.16 1.48 21.78
CA ARG A 56 -0.11 0.65 22.38
C ARG A 56 0.92 0.14 21.36
N TYR A 57 0.51 -0.16 20.12
CA TYR A 57 1.43 -0.54 19.04
C TYR A 57 2.27 0.66 18.55
N VAL A 58 1.64 1.81 18.32
CA VAL A 58 2.33 3.05 17.91
C VAL A 58 3.27 3.51 19.01
N LEU A 59 2.84 3.51 20.28
CA LEU A 59 3.70 3.78 21.43
C LEU A 59 4.85 2.78 21.52
N ARG A 60 4.61 1.47 21.37
CA ARG A 60 5.71 0.48 21.33
C ARG A 60 6.68 0.72 20.19
N ARG A 61 6.20 1.15 19.02
CA ARG A 61 7.04 1.46 17.87
C ARG A 61 7.88 2.71 18.09
N TRP A 62 7.30 3.72 18.74
CA TRP A 62 7.98 4.97 19.11
C TRP A 62 8.97 4.78 20.26
N LEU A 63 8.61 3.96 21.25
CA LEU A 63 9.42 3.65 22.42
C LEU A 63 10.48 2.58 22.14
N ARG A 64 10.55 2.01 20.94
CA ARG A 64 11.72 1.23 20.53
C ARG A 64 12.85 2.22 20.28
N PRO A 65 13.91 2.25 21.10
CA PRO A 65 15.12 2.98 20.75
C PRO A 65 15.62 2.39 19.43
N ARG A 66 16.06 3.25 18.50
CA ARG A 66 16.98 2.80 17.46
C ARG A 66 18.19 2.25 18.20
N ALA A 67 18.26 0.93 18.37
CA ALA A 67 19.51 0.26 18.66
C ALA A 67 20.37 0.51 17.42
N LEU A 68 21.28 1.47 17.55
CA LEU A 68 22.43 1.66 16.68
C LEU A 68 23.42 0.52 16.91
#